data_AF-A0ABD7MP87-F1
#
_entry.id   AF-A0ABD7MP87-F1
#
_cell.length_a   1.000
_cell.length_b   1.000
_cell.length_c   1.000
_cell.angle_alpha   90.00
_cell.angle_beta   90.00
_cell.angle_gamma   90.00
#
_symmetry.space_group_name_H-M   'P 1'
#
loop_
_entity.id
_entity.type
_entity.pdbx_description
1 polymer ?
#
loop_
_entity_poly.entity_id
_entity_poly.type
_entity_poly.pdbx_seq_one_letter_code
_entity_poly.pdbx_strand_id
1 'polypeptide(L)'
;MEKDQKNENTLQLAIISRIKMFYRPTNLAMAPEEAPAMLRFRRSGSKLTLINPTPYFITVTNMKAGNSNLPNTMVPPKGEVSVDIPHAATGDISFQTINDYGALTPRIKATMQ
;
A
#
# COMPACT_ATOMS: atom_id res chain seq x y z
N MET A 1 45.87 18.35 35.59
CA MET A 1 45.53 16.93 35.37
C MET A 1 44.30 16.91 34.47
N GLU A 2 44.52 16.89 33.16
CA GLU A 2 43.46 16.75 32.17
C GLU A 2 43.29 15.23 31.98
N LYS A 3 42.15 14.68 32.41
CA LYS A 3 41.88 13.24 32.24
C LYS A 3 41.53 13.00 30.77
N ASP A 4 42.40 12.27 30.08
CA ASP A 4 42.16 11.73 28.75
C ASP A 4 40.87 10.88 28.73
N GLN A 5 39.77 11.49 28.30
CA GLN A 5 38.57 10.77 27.88
C GLN A 5 38.76 10.23 26.46
N LYS A 6 39.63 9.25 26.24
CA LYS A 6 39.76 8.65 24.89
C LYS A 6 40.05 7.15 24.95
N ASN A 7 38.98 6.36 25.10
CA ASN A 7 38.80 5.02 24.50
C ASN A 7 37.46 4.41 24.94
N GLU A 8 36.34 5.08 24.65
CA GLU A 8 35.04 4.44 24.76
C GLU A 8 34.61 3.90 23.39
N ASN A 9 34.27 2.61 23.35
CA ASN A 9 33.66 2.00 22.16
C ASN A 9 32.25 2.58 21.99
N THR A 10 32.04 3.35 20.93
CA THR A 10 30.74 3.99 20.65
C THR A 10 30.06 3.36 19.45
N LEU A 11 28.74 3.19 19.54
CA LEU A 11 27.87 2.87 18.42
C LEU A 11 27.20 4.16 17.93
N GLN A 12 27.49 4.55 16.69
CA GLN A 12 26.82 5.67 16.03
C GLN A 12 25.77 5.14 15.06
N LEU A 13 24.56 5.70 15.13
CA LEU A 13 23.45 5.34 14.25
C LEU A 13 23.10 6.54 13.37
N ALA A 14 23.03 6.32 12.06
CA ALA A 14 22.46 7.26 11.11
C ALA A 14 21.05 6.78 10.71
N ILE A 15 20.07 7.67 10.76
CA ILE A 15 18.67 7.37 10.40
C ILE A 15 18.36 7.99 9.04
N ILE A 16 17.84 7.18 8.12
CA ILE A 16 17.40 7.63 6.80
C ILE A 16 15.90 7.39 6.66
N SER A 17 15.14 8.48 6.56
CA SER A 17 13.71 8.43 6.25
C SER A 17 13.52 8.35 4.73
N ARG A 18 12.74 7.38 4.26
CA ARG A 18 12.35 7.24 2.84
C ARG A 18 10.84 7.45 2.71
N ILE A 19 10.44 8.56 2.11
CA ILE A 19 9.05 8.92 1.87
C ILE A 19 8.73 8.91 0.37
N LYS A 20 7.46 8.65 0.04
CA LYS A 20 6.99 8.66 -1.35
C LYS A 20 6.75 10.11 -1.80
N MET A 21 7.20 10.45 -2.99
CA MET A 21 6.93 11.74 -3.64
C MET A 21 6.22 11.48 -4.97
N PHE A 22 5.03 12.04 -5.15
CA PHE A 22 4.22 11.86 -6.35
C PHE A 22 3.96 13.20 -7.02
N TYR A 23 4.22 13.27 -8.33
CA TYR A 23 3.78 14.38 -9.16
C TYR A 23 2.31 14.14 -9.57
N ARG A 24 1.45 15.14 -9.37
CA ARG A 24 0.05 15.11 -9.78
C ARG A 24 -0.20 16.19 -10.84
N PRO A 25 -0.40 15.81 -12.12
CA PRO A 25 -0.83 16.74 -13.15
C PRO A 25 -2.15 17.42 -12.75
N THR A 26 -2.34 18.65 -13.21
CA THR A 26 -3.63 19.33 -13.11
C THR A 26 -4.64 18.72 -14.08
N ASN A 27 -5.94 19.00 -13.88
CA ASN A 27 -7.04 18.60 -14.77
C ASN A 27 -7.25 17.08 -14.93
N LEU A 28 -6.97 16.27 -13.90
CA LEU A 28 -7.42 14.88 -13.86
C LEU A 28 -8.95 14.83 -13.73
N ALA A 29 -9.59 13.91 -14.46
CA ALA A 29 -11.04 13.87 -14.62
C ALA A 29 -11.84 13.39 -13.38
N MET A 30 -11.15 12.94 -12.33
CA MET A 30 -11.79 12.40 -11.12
C MET A 30 -11.04 12.90 -9.88
N ALA A 31 -11.67 12.83 -8.70
CA ALA A 31 -11.02 13.21 -7.46
C ALA A 31 -10.14 12.06 -6.92
N PRO A 32 -9.04 12.34 -6.20
CA PRO A 32 -8.20 11.28 -5.62
C PRO A 32 -8.94 10.42 -4.59
N GLU A 33 -9.92 10.98 -3.88
CA GLU A 33 -10.73 10.28 -2.88
C GLU A 33 -11.62 9.19 -3.48
N GLU A 34 -11.97 9.32 -4.76
CA GLU A 34 -12.79 8.35 -5.49
C GLU A 34 -11.97 7.16 -6.00
N ALA A 35 -10.65 7.32 -6.11
CA ALA A 35 -9.77 6.35 -6.76
C ALA A 35 -9.74 4.97 -6.07
N PRO A 36 -9.69 4.85 -4.73
CA PRO A 36 -9.70 3.56 -4.05
C PRO A 36 -10.91 2.68 -4.39
N ALA A 37 -12.08 3.27 -4.58
CA ALA A 37 -13.31 2.53 -4.87
C ALA A 37 -13.32 1.90 -6.27
N MET A 38 -12.43 2.36 -7.16
CA MET A 38 -12.31 1.88 -8.53
C MET A 38 -11.34 0.69 -8.67
N LEU A 39 -10.65 0.29 -7.59
CA LEU A 39 -9.79 -0.88 -7.59
C LEU A 39 -10.60 -2.15 -7.91
N ARG A 40 -10.02 -2.99 -8.77
CA ARG A 40 -10.58 -4.31 -9.11
C ARG A 40 -9.61 -5.39 -8.67
N PHE A 41 -10.16 -6.55 -8.34
CA PHE A 41 -9.41 -7.68 -7.84
C PHE A 41 -9.74 -8.90 -8.68
N ARG A 42 -8.72 -9.53 -9.24
CA ARG A 42 -8.85 -10.76 -10.03
C ARG A 42 -7.99 -11.85 -9.42
N ARG A 43 -8.53 -13.03 -9.18
CA ARG A 43 -7.76 -14.18 -8.70
C ARG A 43 -7.43 -15.15 -9.81
N SER A 44 -6.20 -15.63 -9.82
CA SER A 44 -5.75 -16.74 -10.67
C SER A 44 -4.91 -17.70 -9.83
N GLY A 45 -5.49 -18.84 -9.44
CA GLY A 45 -4.84 -19.82 -8.57
C GLY A 45 -4.44 -19.24 -7.21
N SER A 46 -3.12 -19.19 -6.96
CA SER A 46 -2.49 -18.66 -5.75
C SER A 46 -2.08 -17.18 -5.86
N LYS A 47 -2.47 -16.47 -6.92
CA LYS A 47 -2.20 -15.04 -7.10
C LYS A 47 -3.48 -14.21 -7.10
N LEU A 48 -3.43 -13.07 -6.43
CA LEU A 48 -4.44 -12.01 -6.48
C LEU A 48 -3.84 -10.81 -7.20
N THR A 49 -4.43 -10.42 -8.31
CA THR A 49 -4.05 -9.23 -9.08
C THR A 49 -4.94 -8.06 -8.68
N LEU A 50 -4.32 -6.98 -8.20
CA LEU A 50 -4.95 -5.70 -7.93
C LEU A 50 -4.80 -4.83 -9.17
N ILE A 51 -5.92 -4.37 -9.74
CA ILE A 51 -5.97 -3.60 -10.98
C ILE A 51 -6.46 -2.20 -10.66
N ASN A 52 -5.66 -1.19 -11.02
CA ASN A 52 -5.97 0.21 -10.78
C ASN A 52 -6.25 0.93 -12.11
N PRO A 53 -7.52 1.16 -12.46
CA PRO A 53 -7.88 1.89 -13.67
C PRO A 53 -7.76 3.41 -13.51
N THR A 54 -7.30 3.94 -12.37
CA THR A 54 -7.30 5.38 -12.05
C THR A 54 -5.95 6.04 -12.36
N PRO A 55 -5.87 7.38 -12.41
CA PRO A 55 -4.60 8.09 -12.61
C PRO A 55 -3.78 8.31 -11.32
N TYR A 56 -4.13 7.65 -10.21
CA TYR A 56 -3.45 7.83 -8.91
C TYR A 56 -2.69 6.59 -8.47
N PHE A 57 -1.57 6.77 -7.77
CA PHE A 57 -0.97 5.67 -7.01
C PHE A 57 -1.85 5.36 -5.81
N ILE A 58 -2.18 4.08 -5.60
CA ILE A 58 -3.02 3.67 -4.47
C ILE A 58 -2.18 2.78 -3.56
N THR A 59 -1.92 3.23 -2.33
CA THR A 59 -1.26 2.40 -1.31
C THR A 59 -2.33 1.66 -0.52
N VAL A 60 -2.52 0.38 -0.85
CA VAL A 60 -3.45 -0.54 -0.21
C VAL A 60 -2.82 -1.12 1.05
N THR A 61 -3.56 -1.08 2.16
CA THR A 61 -3.16 -1.59 3.47
C THR A 61 -4.33 -2.29 4.17
N ASN A 62 -4.04 -3.05 5.22
CA ASN A 62 -5.04 -3.81 5.99
C ASN A 62 -5.96 -4.67 5.11
N MET A 63 -5.39 -5.18 4.01
CA MET A 63 -6.09 -5.97 3.00
C MET A 63 -6.30 -7.40 3.50
N LYS A 64 -7.51 -7.90 3.31
CA LYS A 64 -7.92 -9.25 3.68
C LYS A 64 -8.73 -9.90 2.57
N ALA A 65 -8.54 -11.19 2.37
CA ALA A 65 -9.45 -12.06 1.64
C ALA A 65 -10.14 -12.98 2.66
N GLY A 66 -11.42 -12.73 2.93
CA GLY A 66 -12.10 -13.33 4.09
C GLY A 66 -11.34 -13.03 5.40
N ASN A 67 -10.80 -14.06 6.04
CA ASN A 67 -10.01 -13.94 7.28
C ASN A 67 -8.48 -13.89 7.07
N SER A 68 -8.00 -14.09 5.84
CA SER A 68 -6.57 -14.11 5.55
C SER A 68 -6.04 -12.70 5.31
N ASN A 69 -5.03 -12.28 6.07
CA ASN A 69 -4.30 -11.04 5.82
C ASN A 69 -3.45 -11.17 4.55
N LEU A 70 -3.44 -10.11 3.75
CA LEU A 70 -2.64 -9.98 2.54
C LEU A 70 -1.63 -8.84 2.70
N PRO A 71 -0.51 -8.87 1.95
CA PRO A 71 0.53 -7.87 2.09
C PRO A 71 0.07 -6.47 1.66
N ASN A 72 0.61 -5.44 2.32
CA ASN A 72 0.46 -4.06 1.90
C ASN A 72 1.06 -3.88 0.50
N THR A 73 0.32 -3.22 -0.39
CA THR A 73 0.64 -3.16 -1.81
C THR A 73 0.40 -1.78 -2.36
N MET A 74 1.37 -1.24 -3.11
CA MET A 74 1.18 0.00 -3.85
C MET A 74 0.86 -0.33 -5.30
N VAL A 75 -0.31 0.07 -5.77
CA VAL A 75 -0.77 -0.19 -7.14
C VAL A 75 -0.53 1.07 -7.99
N PRO A 76 0.21 1.00 -9.10
CA PRO A 76 0.50 2.15 -9.94
C PRO A 76 -0.75 2.63 -10.69
N PRO A 77 -0.78 3.90 -11.14
CA PRO A 77 -1.82 4.40 -12.04
C PRO A 77 -1.92 3.54 -13.30
N LYS A 78 -3.15 3.26 -13.75
CA LYS A 78 -3.43 2.53 -15.01
C LYS A 78 -2.70 1.18 -15.13
N GLY A 79 -2.35 0.56 -14.01
CA GLY A 79 -1.56 -0.66 -13.98
C GLY A 79 -2.09 -1.67 -12.97
N GLU A 80 -1.33 -2.74 -12.80
CA GLU A 80 -1.69 -3.85 -11.92
C GLU A 80 -0.48 -4.37 -11.14
N VAL A 81 -0.76 -4.95 -9.97
CA VAL A 81 0.25 -5.63 -9.14
C VAL A 81 -0.35 -6.94 -8.63
N SER A 82 0.43 -8.01 -8.67
CA SER A 82 0.02 -9.32 -8.17
C SER A 82 0.68 -9.63 -6.83
N VAL A 83 -0.10 -10.17 -5.90
CA VAL A 83 0.36 -10.68 -4.60
C VAL A 83 -0.02 -12.14 -4.44
N ASP A 84 0.70 -12.85 -3.57
CA ASP A 84 0.31 -14.20 -3.17
C ASP A 84 -0.97 -14.17 -2.33
N ILE A 85 -1.87 -15.10 -2.61
CA ILE A 85 -3.10 -15.33 -1.85
C ILE A 85 -3.18 -16.83 -1.48
N PRO A 86 -3.44 -17.17 -0.20
CA PRO A 86 -3.60 -18.56 0.21
C PRO A 86 -4.72 -19.26 -0.58
N HIS A 87 -4.51 -20.51 -0.98
CA HIS A 87 -5.53 -21.28 -1.69
C HIS A 87 -6.87 -21.33 -0.95
N ALA A 88 -6.84 -21.48 0.38
CA ALA A 88 -8.01 -21.55 1.23
C ALA A 88 -8.72 -20.20 1.46
N ALA A 89 -8.12 -19.08 1.10
CA ALA A 89 -8.77 -17.77 1.23
C ALA A 89 -9.97 -17.72 0.29
N THR A 90 -11.15 -17.36 0.79
CA THR A 90 -12.39 -17.29 0.01
C THR A 90 -13.20 -16.08 0.45
N GLY A 91 -14.16 -15.67 -0.38
CA GLY A 91 -15.04 -14.53 -0.10
C GLY A 91 -14.48 -13.18 -0.58
N ASP A 92 -15.13 -12.11 -0.12
CA ASP A 92 -14.82 -10.74 -0.53
C ASP A 92 -13.43 -10.28 -0.08
N ILE A 93 -12.87 -9.37 -0.85
CA ILE A 93 -11.72 -8.57 -0.44
C ILE A 93 -12.21 -7.42 0.42
N SER A 94 -11.54 -7.17 1.54
CA SER A 94 -11.69 -5.91 2.28
C SER A 94 -10.36 -5.24 2.48
N PHE A 95 -10.29 -3.92 2.32
CA PHE A 95 -9.04 -3.18 2.40
C PHE A 95 -9.25 -1.74 2.86
N GLN A 96 -8.15 -1.09 3.23
CA GLN A 96 -8.07 0.36 3.42
C GLN A 96 -6.95 0.90 2.52
N THR A 97 -6.89 2.22 2.38
CA THR A 97 -5.80 2.88 1.69
C THR A 97 -5.19 3.97 2.57
N ILE A 98 -3.98 4.41 2.23
CA ILE A 98 -3.35 5.59 2.84
C ILE A 98 -3.60 6.77 1.89
N ASN A 99 -4.26 7.81 2.38
CA ASN A 99 -4.56 9.02 1.60
C ASN A 99 -3.37 9.99 1.54
N ASP A 100 -3.56 11.11 0.83
CA ASP A 100 -2.53 12.16 0.64
C ASP A 100 -2.02 12.78 1.95
N TYR A 101 -2.80 12.70 3.03
CA TYR A 101 -2.44 13.21 4.36
C TYR A 101 -1.77 12.15 5.24
N GLY A 102 -1.50 10.95 4.70
CA GLY A 102 -0.93 9.83 5.45
C GLY A 102 -1.92 9.09 6.36
N ALA A 103 -3.22 9.42 6.29
CA ALA A 103 -4.26 8.81 7.11
C ALA A 103 -4.89 7.58 6.43
N LEU A 104 -5.41 6.65 7.25
CA LEU A 104 -6.18 5.51 6.75
C LEU A 104 -7.57 5.95 6.27
N THR A 105 -7.96 5.53 5.08
CA THR A 105 -9.34 5.67 4.59
C THR A 105 -10.28 4.68 5.28
N PRO A 106 -11.61 4.90 5.23
CA PRO A 106 -12.58 3.89 5.63
C PRO A 106 -12.36 2.56 4.90
N ARG A 107 -12.80 1.46 5.52
CA ARG A 107 -12.67 0.13 4.94
C ARG A 107 -13.64 -0.04 3.77
N ILE A 108 -13.12 -0.49 2.64
CA ILE A 108 -13.87 -0.80 1.43
C ILE A 108 -13.96 -2.32 1.29
N LYS A 109 -15.12 -2.80 0.84
CA LYS A 109 -15.31 -4.19 0.39
C LYS A 109 -15.37 -4.22 -1.13
N ALA A 110 -14.71 -5.21 -1.73
CA ALA A 110 -14.71 -5.45 -3.16
C ALA A 110 -14.87 -6.94 -3.43
N THR A 111 -15.63 -7.28 -4.47
CA THR A 111 -15.80 -8.67 -4.90
C THR A 111 -14.54 -9.14 -5.62
N MET A 112 -14.09 -10.35 -5.29
CA MET A 112 -13.01 -11.03 -6.00
C MET A 112 -13.59 -11.64 -7.29
N GLN A 113 -13.05 -11.22 -8.44
CA GLN A 113 -13.37 -11.80 -9.75
C GLN A 113 -12.50 -13.01 -10.06
#